data_AF-A0A955CDP2-F1
#
_entry.id   AF-A0A955CDP2-F1
#
_cell.length_a   1.000
_cell.length_b   1.000
_cell.length_c   1.000
_cell.angle_alpha   90.00
_cell.angle_beta   90.00
_cell.angle_gamma   90.00
#
_symmetry.space_group_name_H-M   'P 1'
#
loop_
_entity.id
_entity.type
_entity.pdbx_description
1 polymer ?
#
loop_
_entity_poly.entity_id
_entity_poly.type
_entity_poly.pdbx_seq_one_letter_code
_entity_poly.pdbx_strand_id
1 'polypeptide(L)'
;HTVHNVQIHDETPLGSQLVGTAPRAEVAGSRVTWDIGTLAPGEERTVEMELLPLEEGELGSVAQVTFGAEASAKARCTRPELALRLAAAPKVLIGKQHMVQVEISNPGSGDATGVMLLESLPTNVSHPAGAALEFAVGTLRAGETRRLELLLNAEQAGRVVNSMTARADANLEVEASVEFEVIAPELNLQIDGPQRRFLERPATYTVSIENPGTAPAHDVQLITKLPPALKFVSANNMGEYDQATHSVYWSLAELPANESGAVELVTMPVSSGEHRLEAASKAEQGLEARTETSIVVEGIAALMFEVVDLQDPVEVGGETSYEIRVVNQGSKAAANVQIAALLPPGLQPLDARADVRHRVQGDRIVFEPIAALPPKAEMTLQIRAKGVQAGDQRMRVRIMTDDLQQPITKEESTRVYAD
;
A
#
# COMPACT_ATOMS: atom_id res chain seq x y z
N HIS A 1 16.71 79.49 -25.62
CA HIS A 1 16.80 79.03 -24.22
C HIS A 1 17.69 80.00 -23.46
N THR A 2 17.44 80.21 -22.17
CA THR A 2 18.36 81.00 -21.34
C THR A 2 19.74 80.35 -21.37
N VAL A 3 20.77 81.12 -21.66
CA VAL A 3 22.16 80.65 -21.66
C VAL A 3 22.90 81.32 -20.52
N HIS A 4 23.73 80.55 -19.82
CA HIS A 4 24.44 80.99 -18.63
C HIS A 4 25.94 81.02 -18.90
N ASN A 5 26.68 81.78 -18.09
CA ASN A 5 28.13 81.97 -18.22
C ASN A 5 28.54 82.41 -19.64
N VAL A 6 27.80 83.35 -20.22
CA VAL A 6 28.09 83.89 -21.54
C VAL A 6 29.34 84.76 -21.43
N GLN A 7 30.38 84.39 -22.16
CA GLN A 7 31.63 85.15 -22.24
C GLN A 7 31.93 85.50 -23.70
N ILE A 8 32.29 86.75 -23.95
CA ILE A 8 32.72 87.24 -25.26
C ILE A 8 34.23 87.49 -25.17
N HIS A 9 35.00 86.92 -26.07
CA HIS A 9 36.43 87.11 -26.19
C HIS A 9 36.74 87.76 -27.53
N ASP A 10 37.55 88.80 -27.53
CA ASP A 10 38.08 89.42 -28.74
C ASP A 10 39.56 89.77 -28.53
N GLU A 11 40.27 90.09 -29.60
CA GLU A 11 41.66 90.55 -29.55
C GLU A 11 41.77 91.97 -30.12
N THR A 12 42.52 92.82 -29.44
CA THR A 12 42.79 94.20 -29.87
C THR A 12 43.51 94.14 -31.22
N PRO A 13 42.94 94.70 -32.30
CA PRO A 13 43.50 94.61 -33.64
C PRO A 13 44.91 95.21 -33.72
N LEU A 14 45.82 94.57 -34.46
CA LEU A 14 47.17 95.07 -34.72
C LEU A 14 47.12 96.44 -35.41
N GLY A 15 48.03 97.34 -35.04
CA GLY A 15 48.02 98.74 -35.52
C GLY A 15 47.04 99.64 -34.78
N SER A 16 46.40 99.16 -33.70
CA SER A 16 45.53 99.95 -32.82
C SER A 16 45.88 99.74 -31.34
N GLN A 17 45.50 100.70 -30.51
CA GLN A 17 45.60 100.61 -29.06
C GLN A 17 44.21 100.69 -28.43
N LEU A 18 43.91 99.77 -27.51
CA LEU A 18 42.66 99.79 -26.75
C LEU A 18 42.62 101.00 -25.81
N VAL A 19 41.61 101.85 -25.98
CA VAL A 19 41.36 103.04 -25.15
C VAL A 19 40.38 102.71 -24.02
N GLY A 20 39.35 101.93 -24.33
CA GLY A 20 38.30 101.59 -23.38
C GLY A 20 37.36 100.50 -23.87
N THR A 21 36.60 99.93 -22.95
CA THR A 21 35.54 98.96 -23.24
C THR A 21 34.29 99.29 -22.45
N ALA A 22 33.13 99.10 -23.05
CA ALA A 22 31.83 99.27 -22.41
C ALA A 22 30.94 98.05 -22.70
N PRO A 23 30.46 97.30 -21.67
CA PRO A 23 30.87 97.35 -20.27
C PRO A 23 32.36 97.03 -20.08
N ARG A 24 32.89 97.32 -18.90
CA ARG A 24 34.32 97.11 -18.59
C ARG A 24 34.69 95.64 -18.77
N ALA A 25 35.56 95.37 -19.73
CA ALA A 25 36.15 94.06 -19.96
C ALA A 25 37.35 93.80 -19.04
N GLU A 26 37.67 92.53 -18.86
CA GLU A 26 38.97 92.11 -18.40
C GLU A 26 39.94 92.08 -19.58
N VAL A 27 41.05 92.81 -19.46
CA VAL A 27 42.04 92.96 -20.54
C VAL A 27 43.36 92.38 -20.08
N ALA A 28 43.87 91.39 -20.82
CA ALA A 28 45.14 90.73 -20.56
C ALA A 28 46.00 90.75 -21.85
N GLY A 29 46.94 91.68 -21.92
CA GLY A 29 47.72 91.91 -23.15
C GLY A 29 46.82 92.47 -24.26
N SER A 30 46.79 91.80 -25.41
CA SER A 30 45.87 92.13 -26.52
C SER A 30 44.48 91.51 -26.36
N ARG A 31 44.26 90.56 -25.43
CA ARG A 31 42.98 89.87 -25.27
C ARG A 31 42.02 90.67 -24.40
N VAL A 32 40.78 90.80 -24.90
CA VAL A 32 39.67 91.48 -24.24
C VAL A 32 38.57 90.46 -23.98
N THR A 33 38.14 90.33 -22.73
CA THR A 33 37.08 89.38 -22.34
C THR A 33 35.97 90.08 -21.57
N TRP A 34 34.75 89.94 -22.06
CA TRP A 34 33.54 90.40 -21.36
C TRP A 34 32.81 89.22 -20.76
N ASP A 35 32.60 89.26 -19.44
CA ASP A 35 31.67 88.36 -18.77
C ASP A 35 30.26 88.96 -18.79
N ILE A 36 29.40 88.39 -19.62
CA ILE A 36 28.01 88.85 -19.82
C ILE A 36 27.06 88.17 -18.83
N GLY A 37 27.49 87.09 -18.17
CA GLY A 37 26.69 86.36 -17.21
C GLY A 37 25.58 85.53 -17.88
N THR A 38 24.32 85.88 -17.65
CA THR A 38 23.17 85.12 -18.16
C THR A 38 22.39 85.95 -19.17
N LEU A 39 22.04 85.36 -20.32
CA LEU A 39 21.15 85.96 -21.32
C LEU A 39 19.84 85.17 -21.42
N ALA A 40 18.72 85.87 -21.26
CA ALA A 40 17.40 85.32 -21.50
C ALA A 40 17.10 85.15 -23.01
N PRO A 41 16.09 84.35 -23.41
CA PRO A 41 15.72 84.21 -24.81
C PRO A 41 15.32 85.55 -25.44
N GLY A 42 15.99 85.92 -26.55
CA GLY A 42 15.75 87.19 -27.25
C GLY A 42 16.36 88.41 -26.56
N GLU A 43 17.09 88.22 -25.46
CA GLU A 43 17.83 89.30 -24.82
C GLU A 43 19.16 89.54 -25.56
N GLU A 44 19.41 90.80 -25.89
CA GLU A 44 20.65 91.24 -26.51
C GLU A 44 21.52 92.00 -25.50
N ARG A 45 22.82 91.81 -25.61
CA ARG A 45 23.83 92.61 -24.91
C ARG A 45 24.87 93.04 -25.91
N THR A 46 25.11 94.34 -25.95
CA THR A 46 26.13 94.95 -26.80
C THR A 46 27.37 95.18 -25.97
N VAL A 47 28.52 94.81 -26.53
CA VAL A 47 29.83 95.19 -26.02
C VAL A 47 30.50 96.10 -27.04
N GLU A 48 31.16 97.13 -26.55
CA GLU A 48 31.84 98.12 -27.36
C GLU A 48 33.32 98.17 -26.98
N MET A 49 34.15 98.34 -28.00
CA MET A 49 35.60 98.45 -27.87
C MET A 49 36.04 99.74 -28.56
N GLU A 50 36.62 100.67 -27.80
CA GLU A 50 37.13 101.94 -28.31
C GLU A 50 38.62 101.82 -28.60
N LEU A 51 39.00 102.05 -29.86
CA LEU A 51 40.36 101.84 -30.36
C LEU A 51 40.96 103.17 -30.85
N LEU A 52 42.22 103.41 -30.51
CA LEU A 52 43.04 104.47 -31.09
C LEU A 52 43.90 103.87 -32.21
N PRO A 53 43.67 104.22 -33.49
CA PRO A 53 44.53 103.75 -34.58
C PRO A 53 45.92 104.38 -34.48
N LEU A 54 46.96 103.56 -34.61
CA LEU A 54 48.36 103.95 -34.57
C LEU A 54 49.05 103.85 -35.95
N GLU A 55 48.49 103.05 -36.87
CA GLU A 55 48.97 102.86 -38.24
C GLU A 55 47.83 103.01 -39.26
N GLU A 56 48.12 103.49 -40.48
CA GLU A 56 47.14 103.59 -41.56
C GLU A 56 46.85 102.21 -42.18
N GLY A 57 45.59 101.75 -42.11
CA GLY A 57 45.15 100.45 -42.65
C GLY A 57 43.74 100.06 -42.20
N GLU A 58 43.22 98.92 -42.68
CA GLU A 58 41.95 98.34 -42.19
C GLU A 58 42.17 97.56 -40.88
N LEU A 59 41.34 97.83 -39.86
CA LEU A 59 41.33 97.10 -38.59
C LEU A 59 40.26 96.00 -38.63
N GLY A 60 40.67 94.74 -38.48
CA GLY A 60 39.77 93.60 -38.35
C GLY A 60 39.68 93.09 -36.91
N SER A 61 38.47 92.81 -36.43
CA SER A 61 38.21 92.22 -35.10
C SER A 61 37.38 90.94 -35.26
N VAL A 62 37.66 89.91 -34.46
CA VAL A 62 36.92 88.64 -34.51
C VAL A 62 36.55 88.24 -33.08
N ALA A 63 35.34 88.59 -32.67
CA ALA A 63 34.81 88.19 -31.39
C ALA A 63 34.32 86.73 -31.41
N GLN A 64 34.70 85.95 -30.40
CA GLN A 64 34.20 84.62 -30.11
C GLN A 64 33.31 84.64 -28.87
N VAL A 65 32.14 84.00 -28.94
CA VAL A 65 31.22 83.88 -27.81
C VAL A 65 31.18 82.44 -27.32
N THR A 66 31.36 82.23 -26.01
CA THR A 66 31.17 80.94 -25.33
C THR A 66 30.03 81.05 -24.33
N PHE A 67 29.24 79.98 -24.17
CA PHE A 67 28.16 79.93 -23.17
C PHE A 67 27.89 78.49 -22.73
N GLY A 68 27.37 78.34 -21.50
CA GLY A 68 26.90 77.08 -20.96
C GLY A 68 25.37 76.93 -21.07
N ALA A 69 24.92 75.73 -21.42
CA ALA A 69 23.52 75.34 -21.36
C ALA A 69 23.37 74.10 -20.48
N GLU A 70 22.55 74.20 -19.44
CA GLU A 70 22.26 73.08 -18.54
C GLU A 70 20.95 72.40 -18.95
N ALA A 71 20.97 71.07 -19.05
CA ALA A 71 19.78 70.24 -19.20
C ALA A 71 19.71 69.27 -18.01
N SER A 72 18.57 69.23 -17.32
CA SER A 72 18.34 68.25 -16.26
C SER A 72 17.36 67.19 -16.71
N ALA A 73 17.66 65.92 -16.39
CA ALA A 73 16.75 64.80 -16.56
C ALA A 73 16.40 64.24 -15.17
N LYS A 74 15.13 63.96 -14.93
CA LYS A 74 14.66 63.24 -13.75
C LYS A 74 14.18 61.87 -14.17
N ALA A 75 14.80 60.82 -13.64
CA ALA A 75 14.32 59.44 -13.78
C ALA A 75 13.62 58.99 -12.49
N ARG A 76 12.53 58.22 -12.63
CA ARG A 76 11.87 57.55 -11.51
C ARG A 76 12.40 56.12 -11.44
N CYS A 77 13.05 55.77 -10.33
CA CYS A 77 13.46 54.40 -10.06
C CYS A 77 12.31 53.65 -9.38
N THR A 78 11.96 52.47 -9.89
CA THR A 78 10.94 51.57 -9.32
C THR A 78 11.59 50.25 -8.93
N ARG A 79 11.04 49.56 -7.92
CA ARG A 79 11.56 48.27 -7.44
C ARG A 79 10.48 47.20 -7.55
N PRO A 80 10.53 46.30 -8.56
CA PRO A 80 9.64 45.14 -8.59
C PRO A 80 10.01 44.16 -7.46
N GLU A 81 9.02 43.45 -6.94
CA GLU A 81 9.19 42.42 -5.90
C GLU A 81 8.31 41.22 -6.24
N LEU A 82 8.60 40.06 -5.65
CA LEU A 82 7.74 38.87 -5.74
C LEU A 82 7.42 38.36 -4.34
N ALA A 83 6.17 37.97 -4.14
CA ALA A 83 5.74 37.21 -2.99
C ALA A 83 4.87 36.03 -3.46
N LEU A 84 5.20 34.83 -2.98
CA LEU A 84 4.52 33.59 -3.30
C LEU A 84 3.94 32.99 -2.02
N ARG A 85 2.70 32.50 -2.09
CA ARG A 85 2.04 31.76 -1.00
C ARG A 85 1.34 30.54 -1.57
N LEU A 86 1.48 29.43 -0.87
CA LEU A 86 0.82 28.16 -1.17
C LEU A 86 -0.14 27.80 -0.04
N ALA A 87 -1.30 27.25 -0.37
CA ALA A 87 -2.26 26.74 0.60
C ALA A 87 -2.92 25.47 0.05
N ALA A 88 -3.07 24.46 0.90
CA ALA A 88 -3.71 23.21 0.54
C ALA A 88 -4.41 22.59 1.76
N ALA A 89 -5.29 21.62 1.53
CA ALA A 89 -5.88 20.86 2.64
C ALA A 89 -4.80 19.98 3.30
N PRO A 90 -4.85 19.75 4.63
CA PRO A 90 -3.78 19.04 5.32
C PRO A 90 -3.69 17.55 4.96
N LYS A 91 -4.77 16.96 4.43
CA LYS A 91 -4.86 15.54 4.10
C LYS A 91 -5.58 15.33 2.77
N VAL A 92 -5.16 14.30 2.04
CA VAL A 92 -5.84 13.80 0.84
C VAL A 92 -5.80 12.27 0.80
N LEU A 93 -6.91 11.66 0.42
CA LEU A 93 -6.98 10.22 0.24
C LEU A 93 -6.24 9.82 -1.05
N ILE A 94 -5.47 8.74 -0.99
CA ILE A 94 -4.80 8.15 -2.17
C ILE A 94 -5.79 7.95 -3.32
N GLY A 95 -5.32 8.16 -4.56
CA GLY A 95 -6.14 8.09 -5.77
C GLY A 95 -7.12 9.25 -5.98
N LYS A 96 -7.22 10.21 -5.04
CA LYS A 96 -8.00 11.45 -5.23
C LYS A 96 -7.12 12.59 -5.72
N GLN A 97 -7.79 13.59 -6.31
CA GLN A 97 -7.16 14.85 -6.66
C GLN A 97 -7.01 15.75 -5.43
N HIS A 98 -5.87 16.42 -5.34
CA HIS A 98 -5.53 17.39 -4.32
C HIS A 98 -5.35 18.77 -4.96
N MET A 99 -6.03 19.77 -4.43
CA MET A 99 -5.94 21.14 -4.93
C MET A 99 -4.97 21.96 -4.08
N VAL A 100 -3.92 22.49 -4.71
CA VAL A 100 -2.99 23.47 -4.15
C VAL A 100 -3.33 24.84 -4.71
N GLN A 101 -3.69 25.77 -3.82
CA GLN A 101 -3.91 27.17 -4.15
C GLN A 101 -2.58 27.90 -4.17
N VAL A 102 -2.27 28.54 -5.30
CA VAL A 102 -1.05 29.31 -5.52
C VAL A 102 -1.42 30.78 -5.63
N GLU A 103 -0.90 31.62 -4.72
CA GLU A 103 -1.06 33.08 -4.78
C GLU A 103 0.30 33.72 -5.03
N ILE A 104 0.47 34.31 -6.21
CA ILE A 104 1.67 35.07 -6.58
C ILE A 104 1.33 36.56 -6.70
N SER A 105 2.15 37.42 -6.11
CA SER A 105 1.92 38.86 -6.09
C SER A 105 3.20 39.66 -6.26
N ASN A 106 3.06 40.90 -6.74
CA ASN A 106 4.13 41.88 -6.80
C ASN A 106 3.86 43.02 -5.81
N PRO A 107 4.35 42.96 -4.57
CA PRO A 107 4.16 44.02 -3.58
C PRO A 107 5.04 45.26 -3.85
N GLY A 108 5.90 45.21 -4.86
CA GLY A 108 6.85 46.26 -5.20
C GLY A 108 6.21 47.47 -5.89
N SER A 109 7.04 48.44 -6.22
CA SER A 109 6.66 49.71 -6.87
C SER A 109 6.89 49.74 -8.39
N GLY A 110 7.46 48.66 -8.96
CA GLY A 110 7.70 48.49 -10.40
C GLY A 110 7.09 47.20 -10.92
N ASP A 111 6.92 47.10 -12.24
CA ASP A 111 6.35 45.92 -12.87
C ASP A 111 7.35 44.75 -12.87
N ALA A 112 6.92 43.59 -12.36
CA ALA A 112 7.68 42.35 -12.45
C ALA A 112 7.38 41.71 -13.81
N THR A 113 8.38 41.65 -14.68
CA THR A 113 8.28 41.09 -16.05
C THR A 113 8.90 39.69 -16.10
N GLY A 114 8.49 38.87 -17.06
CA GLY A 114 9.04 37.52 -17.21
C GLY A 114 8.73 36.56 -16.04
N VAL A 115 7.63 36.78 -15.32
CA VAL A 115 7.27 35.96 -14.15
C VAL A 115 6.93 34.53 -14.59
N MET A 116 7.61 33.55 -14.00
CA MET A 116 7.46 32.12 -14.24
C MET A 116 7.45 31.36 -12.91
N LEU A 117 6.57 30.37 -12.81
CA LEU A 117 6.53 29.41 -11.72
C LEU A 117 7.23 28.12 -12.15
N LEU A 118 8.06 27.59 -11.27
CA LEU A 118 8.86 26.38 -11.45
C LEU A 118 8.58 25.47 -10.25
N GLU A 119 8.34 24.20 -10.52
CA GLU A 119 8.04 23.23 -9.48
C GLU A 119 8.54 21.84 -9.88
N SER A 120 9.08 21.11 -8.90
CA SER A 120 9.46 19.70 -9.05
C SER A 120 8.63 18.87 -8.07
N LEU A 121 7.75 18.04 -8.61
CA LEU A 121 6.82 17.26 -7.81
C LEU A 121 7.52 16.10 -7.09
N PRO A 122 7.25 15.88 -5.78
CA PRO A 122 7.71 14.69 -5.07
C PRO A 122 6.96 13.45 -5.55
N THR A 123 7.53 12.25 -5.34
CA THR A 123 7.01 10.97 -5.86
C THR A 123 5.62 10.58 -5.33
N ASN A 124 5.19 11.18 -4.22
CA ASN A 124 3.87 10.95 -3.63
C ASN A 124 2.72 11.49 -4.48
N VAL A 125 2.99 12.42 -5.39
CA VAL A 125 1.98 13.08 -6.21
C VAL A 125 2.38 13.13 -7.67
N SER A 126 1.40 13.16 -8.56
CA SER A 126 1.61 13.31 -10.00
C SER A 126 0.80 14.46 -10.57
N HIS A 127 1.23 14.97 -11.72
CA HIS A 127 0.47 15.92 -12.53
C HIS A 127 0.51 15.47 -14.00
N PRO A 128 -0.58 15.64 -14.78
CA PRO A 128 -0.63 15.18 -16.18
C PRO A 128 0.46 15.77 -17.09
N ALA A 129 0.97 16.96 -16.77
CA ALA A 129 2.04 17.62 -17.52
C ALA A 129 3.46 17.09 -17.20
N GLY A 130 3.61 16.17 -16.24
CA GLY A 130 4.89 15.60 -15.82
C GLY A 130 5.31 16.02 -14.42
N ALA A 131 6.51 15.58 -14.00
CA ALA A 131 7.05 15.82 -12.66
C ALA A 131 7.74 17.18 -12.50
N ALA A 132 8.15 17.82 -13.60
CA ALA A 132 8.68 19.18 -13.60
C ALA A 132 7.66 20.10 -14.27
N LEU A 133 7.12 21.05 -13.51
CA LEU A 133 6.10 21.97 -13.98
C LEU A 133 6.71 23.35 -14.21
N GLU A 134 6.38 23.94 -15.35
CA GLU A 134 6.73 25.31 -15.71
C GLU A 134 5.46 26.04 -16.12
N PHE A 135 5.18 27.18 -15.48
CA PHE A 135 4.00 27.99 -15.79
C PHE A 135 4.37 29.46 -15.96
N ALA A 136 4.21 29.98 -17.18
CA ALA A 136 4.45 31.38 -17.48
C ALA A 136 3.28 32.25 -17.00
N VAL A 137 3.53 33.07 -15.98
CA VAL A 137 2.57 34.07 -15.48
C VAL A 137 2.64 35.33 -16.35
N GLY A 138 3.81 35.74 -16.81
CA GLY A 138 4.01 36.94 -17.64
C GLY A 138 4.32 38.17 -16.79
N THR A 139 3.65 39.31 -17.03
CA THR A 139 3.90 40.53 -16.25
C THR A 139 2.93 40.66 -15.09
N LEU A 140 3.44 40.94 -13.88
CA LEU A 140 2.67 41.34 -12.71
C LEU A 140 2.94 42.82 -12.42
N ARG A 141 1.90 43.67 -12.54
CA ARG A 141 2.02 45.10 -12.24
C ARG A 141 2.26 45.33 -10.75
N ALA A 142 2.79 46.50 -10.42
CA ALA A 142 2.93 46.92 -9.02
C ALA A 142 1.59 46.78 -8.25
N GLY A 143 1.59 46.01 -7.17
CA GLY A 143 0.42 45.68 -6.34
C GLY A 143 -0.50 44.59 -6.90
N GLU A 144 -0.22 44.00 -8.06
CA GLU A 144 -1.05 42.94 -8.66
C GLU A 144 -0.84 41.59 -7.96
N THR A 145 -1.95 40.86 -7.78
CA THR A 145 -1.96 39.49 -7.27
C THR A 145 -2.70 38.58 -8.25
N ARG A 146 -2.15 37.40 -8.52
CA ARG A 146 -2.79 36.33 -9.29
C ARG A 146 -2.91 35.07 -8.46
N ARG A 147 -4.05 34.41 -8.63
CA ARG A 147 -4.38 33.13 -7.98
C ARG A 147 -4.50 32.06 -9.04
N LEU A 148 -3.86 30.93 -8.79
CA LEU A 148 -3.86 29.75 -9.65
C LEU A 148 -4.24 28.53 -8.81
N GLU A 149 -4.80 27.53 -9.47
CA GLU A 149 -5.17 26.26 -8.87
C GLU A 149 -4.34 25.16 -9.53
N LEU A 150 -3.56 24.45 -8.73
CA LEU A 150 -2.76 23.30 -9.15
C LEU A 150 -3.44 22.02 -8.65
N LEU A 151 -3.85 21.15 -9.58
CA LEU A 151 -4.50 19.87 -9.28
C LEU A 151 -3.50 18.72 -9.37
N LEU A 152 -3.13 18.16 -8.23
CA LEU A 152 -2.21 17.03 -8.10
C LEU A 152 -3.00 15.73 -7.90
N ASN A 153 -2.55 14.62 -8.47
CA ASN A 153 -3.11 13.30 -8.13
C ASN A 153 -2.29 12.68 -7.00
N ALA A 154 -2.94 12.13 -5.98
CA ALA A 154 -2.28 11.44 -4.88
C ALA A 154 -1.94 9.99 -5.27
N GLU A 155 -0.66 9.66 -5.37
CA GLU A 155 -0.17 8.36 -5.88
C GLU A 155 0.42 7.46 -4.79
N GLN A 156 1.11 8.04 -3.80
CA GLN A 156 1.75 7.26 -2.71
C GLN A 156 1.46 7.89 -1.36
N ALA A 157 1.07 7.05 -0.40
CA ALA A 157 0.85 7.45 0.98
C ALA A 157 2.13 8.03 1.62
N GLY A 158 1.94 9.00 2.51
CA GLY A 158 3.03 9.64 3.25
C GLY A 158 2.93 11.15 3.30
N ARG A 159 3.88 11.76 4.03
CA ARG A 159 4.00 13.22 4.16
C ARG A 159 4.61 13.79 2.88
N VAL A 160 3.96 14.82 2.35
CA VAL A 160 4.35 15.50 1.11
C VAL A 160 4.80 16.92 1.47
N VAL A 161 5.97 17.30 0.97
CA VAL A 161 6.43 18.69 0.96
C VAL A 161 6.43 19.13 -0.49
N ASN A 162 5.57 20.06 -0.83
CA ASN A 162 5.41 20.58 -2.18
C ASN A 162 6.01 21.99 -2.23
N SER A 163 7.10 22.16 -2.98
CA SER A 163 7.82 23.43 -3.09
C SER A 163 7.71 24.00 -4.51
N MET A 164 7.47 25.31 -4.57
CA MET A 164 7.35 26.07 -5.80
C MET A 164 8.26 27.30 -5.74
N THR A 165 8.96 27.55 -6.84
CA THR A 165 9.83 28.70 -7.03
C THR A 165 9.22 29.64 -8.07
N ALA A 166 9.07 30.91 -7.71
CA ALA A 166 8.73 31.96 -8.67
C ALA A 166 9.98 32.73 -9.07
N ARG A 167 10.23 32.87 -10.37
CA ARG A 167 11.32 33.68 -10.94
C ARG A 167 10.76 34.78 -11.82
N ALA A 168 11.45 35.91 -11.89
CA ALA A 168 11.17 36.99 -12.83
C ALA A 168 12.46 37.70 -13.25
N ASP A 169 12.33 38.65 -14.18
CA ASP A 169 13.41 39.52 -14.60
C ASP A 169 14.02 40.28 -13.40
N ALA A 170 15.19 40.90 -13.61
CA ALA A 170 15.99 41.53 -12.55
C ALA A 170 16.43 40.56 -11.43
N ASN A 171 16.55 39.26 -11.76
CA ASN A 171 16.96 38.18 -10.85
C ASN A 171 16.07 38.09 -9.59
N LEU A 172 14.77 38.38 -9.73
CA LEU A 172 13.82 38.17 -8.64
C LEU A 172 13.53 36.68 -8.51
N GLU A 173 13.66 36.15 -7.30
CA GLU A 173 13.39 34.76 -6.97
C GLU A 173 12.78 34.66 -5.58
N VAL A 174 11.69 33.91 -5.45
CA VAL A 174 11.05 33.59 -4.17
C VAL A 174 10.59 32.14 -4.19
N GLU A 175 10.73 31.46 -3.06
CA GLU A 175 10.27 30.08 -2.88
C GLU A 175 9.19 30.04 -1.81
N ALA A 176 8.22 29.16 -2.00
CA ALA A 176 7.23 28.82 -0.99
C ALA A 176 7.01 27.30 -1.00
N SER A 177 6.66 26.75 0.16
CA SER A 177 6.29 25.35 0.29
C SER A 177 4.99 25.19 1.06
N VAL A 178 4.29 24.09 0.77
CA VAL A 178 3.12 23.64 1.51
C VAL A 178 3.30 22.17 1.87
N GLU A 179 2.84 21.80 3.05
CA GLU A 179 2.89 20.42 3.51
C GLU A 179 1.49 19.85 3.66
N PHE A 180 1.32 18.60 3.22
CA PHE A 180 0.10 17.83 3.41
C PHE A 180 0.44 16.34 3.49
N GLU A 181 -0.53 15.52 3.87
CA GLU A 181 -0.38 14.07 3.99
C GLU A 181 -1.27 13.36 2.98
N VAL A 182 -0.69 12.46 2.19
CA VAL A 182 -1.46 11.47 1.45
C VAL A 182 -1.77 10.32 2.39
N ILE A 183 -3.04 10.17 2.75
CA ILE A 183 -3.51 9.09 3.61
C ILE A 183 -4.05 7.93 2.76
N ALA A 184 -3.85 6.70 3.23
CA ALA A 184 -4.34 5.50 2.55
C ALA A 184 -4.83 4.48 3.58
N PRO A 185 -5.95 3.79 3.31
CA PRO A 185 -6.34 2.62 4.08
C PRO A 185 -5.48 1.42 3.66
N GLU A 186 -5.23 0.53 4.60
CA GLU A 186 -4.61 -0.77 4.33
C GLU A 186 -5.46 -1.86 4.97
N LEU A 187 -5.33 -3.11 4.52
CA LEU A 187 -5.99 -4.24 5.16
C LEU A 187 -4.98 -5.36 5.34
N ASN A 188 -4.99 -5.96 6.52
CA ASN A 188 -4.28 -7.19 6.79
C ASN A 188 -5.24 -8.21 7.42
N LEU A 189 -5.00 -9.49 7.13
CA LEU A 189 -5.85 -10.59 7.57
C LEU A 189 -5.03 -11.68 8.25
N GLN A 190 -5.64 -12.28 9.26
CA GLN A 190 -5.09 -13.45 9.93
C GLN A 190 -6.20 -14.46 10.22
N ILE A 191 -5.85 -15.74 10.15
CA ILE A 191 -6.70 -16.84 10.59
C ILE A 191 -5.99 -17.53 11.75
N ASP A 192 -6.61 -17.52 12.91
CA ASP A 192 -6.20 -18.32 14.06
C ASP A 192 -7.16 -19.49 14.27
N GLY A 193 -6.63 -20.63 14.69
CA GLY A 193 -7.42 -21.83 14.92
C GLY A 193 -6.60 -23.10 14.76
N PRO A 194 -7.25 -24.26 14.93
CA PRO A 194 -6.54 -25.52 14.96
C PRO A 194 -6.11 -25.99 13.57
N GLN A 195 -4.82 -26.33 13.46
CA GLN A 195 -4.22 -26.88 12.24
C GLN A 195 -4.32 -28.40 12.14
N ARG A 196 -4.68 -29.10 13.23
CA ARG A 196 -4.97 -30.54 13.22
C ARG A 196 -6.32 -30.80 13.84
N ARG A 197 -7.16 -31.59 13.15
CA ARG A 197 -8.49 -31.98 13.60
C ARG A 197 -8.77 -33.44 13.26
N PHE A 198 -9.73 -34.02 13.97
CA PHE A 198 -10.28 -35.32 13.61
C PHE A 198 -11.64 -35.14 12.92
N LEU A 199 -12.01 -36.09 12.06
CA LEU A 199 -13.34 -36.18 11.47
C LEU A 199 -14.43 -36.05 12.54
N GLU A 200 -15.52 -35.34 12.19
CA GLU A 200 -16.70 -35.15 13.03
C GLU A 200 -16.42 -34.42 14.38
N ARG A 201 -15.27 -33.75 14.50
CA ARG A 201 -14.95 -32.88 15.64
C ARG A 201 -14.94 -31.42 15.21
N PRO A 202 -15.84 -30.58 15.75
CA PRO A 202 -15.95 -29.19 15.32
C PRO A 202 -14.66 -28.42 15.62
N ALA A 203 -14.39 -27.43 14.77
CA ALA A 203 -13.25 -26.54 14.85
C ALA A 203 -13.75 -25.09 14.82
N THR A 204 -13.34 -24.30 15.81
CA THR A 204 -13.54 -22.85 15.82
C THR A 204 -12.30 -22.18 15.25
N TYR A 205 -12.52 -21.29 14.29
CA TYR A 205 -11.50 -20.42 13.70
C TYR A 205 -11.87 -18.97 14.01
N THR A 206 -10.86 -18.17 14.33
CA THR A 206 -10.97 -16.73 14.48
C THR A 206 -10.34 -16.08 13.27
N VAL A 207 -11.12 -15.33 12.49
CA VAL A 207 -10.63 -14.57 11.35
C VAL A 207 -10.56 -13.10 11.77
N SER A 208 -9.36 -12.54 11.83
CA SER A 208 -9.14 -11.14 12.18
C SER A 208 -8.77 -10.32 10.95
N ILE A 209 -9.20 -9.06 11.01
CA ILE A 209 -8.92 -8.02 10.03
C ILE A 209 -8.43 -6.78 10.76
N GLU A 210 -7.39 -6.15 10.25
CA GLU A 210 -6.84 -4.90 10.79
C GLU A 210 -6.56 -3.91 9.67
N ASN A 211 -6.64 -2.63 9.99
CA ASN A 211 -6.28 -1.54 9.09
C ASN A 211 -5.02 -0.82 9.60
N PRO A 212 -3.81 -1.24 9.21
CA PRO A 212 -2.57 -0.57 9.60
C PRO A 212 -2.32 0.75 8.86
N GLY A 213 -3.23 1.14 7.95
CA GLY A 213 -3.13 2.37 7.17
C GLY A 213 -3.43 3.64 7.98
N THR A 214 -3.35 4.78 7.30
CA THR A 214 -3.55 6.12 7.87
C THR A 214 -4.93 6.73 7.54
N ALA A 215 -5.77 6.00 6.81
CA ALA A 215 -7.15 6.37 6.50
C ALA A 215 -8.13 5.24 6.86
N PRO A 216 -9.42 5.54 7.13
CA PRO A 216 -10.44 4.52 7.32
C PRO A 216 -10.68 3.72 6.02
N ALA A 217 -10.92 2.42 6.16
CA ALA A 217 -11.40 1.56 5.07
C ALA A 217 -12.93 1.48 5.15
N HIS A 218 -13.61 1.75 4.04
CA HIS A 218 -15.08 1.72 3.96
C HIS A 218 -15.59 0.51 3.18
N ASP A 219 -16.84 0.12 3.47
CA ASP A 219 -17.55 -1.01 2.84
C ASP A 219 -16.72 -2.30 2.80
N VAL A 220 -16.14 -2.63 3.96
CA VAL A 220 -15.26 -3.77 4.13
C VAL A 220 -16.09 -5.06 4.12
N GLN A 221 -15.82 -5.93 3.17
CA GLN A 221 -16.36 -7.28 3.08
C GLN A 221 -15.26 -8.28 3.42
N LEU A 222 -15.50 -9.13 4.40
CA LEU A 222 -14.65 -10.26 4.74
C LEU A 222 -15.30 -11.55 4.24
N ILE A 223 -14.54 -12.37 3.54
CA ILE A 223 -14.99 -13.58 2.88
C ILE A 223 -14.09 -14.73 3.34
N THR A 224 -14.66 -15.75 3.97
CA THR A 224 -13.93 -16.98 4.28
C THR A 224 -14.45 -18.12 3.44
N LYS A 225 -13.60 -18.65 2.55
CA LYS A 225 -13.94 -19.75 1.66
C LYS A 225 -13.56 -21.08 2.32
N LEU A 226 -14.54 -21.93 2.50
CA LEU A 226 -14.34 -23.25 3.09
C LEU A 226 -13.83 -24.22 2.01
N PRO A 227 -12.88 -25.12 2.31
CA PRO A 227 -12.61 -26.27 1.47
C PRO A 227 -13.77 -27.27 1.55
N PRO A 228 -14.00 -28.13 0.54
CA PRO A 228 -15.09 -29.12 0.54
C PRO A 228 -15.06 -30.08 1.75
N ALA A 229 -13.89 -30.29 2.35
CA ALA A 229 -13.73 -31.14 3.52
C ALA A 229 -14.18 -30.50 4.84
N LEU A 230 -14.51 -29.21 4.86
CA LEU A 230 -15.07 -28.51 6.00
C LEU A 230 -16.52 -28.09 5.71
N LYS A 231 -17.44 -28.57 6.53
CA LYS A 231 -18.84 -28.16 6.52
C LYS A 231 -19.03 -26.95 7.43
N PHE A 232 -19.80 -25.96 6.98
CA PHE A 232 -20.21 -24.83 7.82
C PHE A 232 -21.11 -25.29 8.98
N VAL A 233 -20.87 -24.78 10.19
CA VAL A 233 -21.71 -25.01 11.37
C VAL A 233 -22.37 -23.72 11.84
N SER A 234 -21.57 -22.68 12.11
CA SER A 234 -22.07 -21.38 12.55
C SER A 234 -21.02 -20.29 12.36
N ALA A 235 -21.47 -19.04 12.32
CA ALA A 235 -20.64 -17.84 12.37
C ALA A 235 -21.26 -16.83 13.35
N ASN A 236 -20.43 -15.98 13.96
CA ASN A 236 -20.90 -14.85 14.74
C ASN A 236 -21.09 -13.59 13.86
N ASN A 237 -21.49 -12.48 14.49
CA ASN A 237 -21.56 -11.15 13.87
C ASN A 237 -22.34 -11.11 12.54
N MET A 238 -23.45 -11.85 12.48
CA MET A 238 -24.29 -11.94 11.28
C MET A 238 -23.56 -12.45 10.03
N GLY A 239 -22.55 -13.32 10.21
CA GLY A 239 -21.88 -13.98 9.09
C GLY A 239 -22.85 -14.81 8.25
N GLU A 240 -22.99 -14.47 6.97
CA GLU A 240 -23.90 -15.12 6.05
C GLU A 240 -23.19 -16.22 5.26
N TYR A 241 -23.66 -17.46 5.37
CA TYR A 241 -23.12 -18.59 4.61
C TYR A 241 -23.85 -18.75 3.28
N ASP A 242 -23.09 -18.72 2.18
CA ASP A 242 -23.56 -19.03 0.85
C ASP A 242 -23.14 -20.45 0.45
N GLN A 243 -24.14 -21.31 0.24
CA GLN A 243 -23.94 -22.70 -0.14
C GLN A 243 -23.42 -22.85 -1.58
N ALA A 244 -23.70 -21.93 -2.50
CA ALA A 244 -23.28 -22.03 -3.90
C ALA A 244 -21.78 -21.80 -4.06
N THR A 245 -21.22 -20.85 -3.28
CA THR A 245 -19.79 -20.50 -3.28
C THR A 245 -18.99 -21.19 -2.18
N HIS A 246 -19.68 -21.90 -1.27
CA HIS A 246 -19.12 -22.54 -0.08
C HIS A 246 -18.28 -21.57 0.76
N SER A 247 -18.82 -20.36 0.95
CA SER A 247 -18.13 -19.23 1.58
C SER A 247 -19.01 -18.53 2.61
N VAL A 248 -18.38 -17.93 3.62
CA VAL A 248 -19.05 -17.12 4.66
C VAL A 248 -18.65 -15.66 4.49
N TYR A 249 -19.63 -14.77 4.54
CA TYR A 249 -19.50 -13.34 4.28
C TYR A 249 -19.83 -12.53 5.53
N TRP A 250 -18.97 -11.56 5.84
CA TRP A 250 -19.24 -10.51 6.83
C TRP A 250 -19.07 -9.15 6.17
N SER A 251 -19.89 -8.20 6.58
CA SER A 251 -19.82 -6.81 6.10
C SER A 251 -19.62 -5.86 7.27
N LEU A 252 -18.74 -4.89 7.09
CA LEU A 252 -18.44 -3.83 8.04
C LEU A 252 -18.42 -2.51 7.29
N ALA A 253 -19.24 -1.55 7.71
CA ALA A 253 -19.37 -0.26 7.03
C ALA A 253 -18.06 0.53 7.04
N GLU A 254 -17.31 0.45 8.15
CA GLU A 254 -16.05 1.18 8.30
C GLU A 254 -15.11 0.42 9.26
N LEU A 255 -13.84 0.33 8.88
CA LEU A 255 -12.73 -0.05 9.73
C LEU A 255 -11.77 1.14 9.85
N PRO A 256 -11.78 1.88 10.99
CA PRO A 256 -10.93 3.05 11.17
C PRO A 256 -9.42 2.72 11.08
N ALA A 257 -8.62 3.75 10.86
CA ALA A 257 -7.16 3.62 10.82
C ALA A 257 -6.61 3.13 12.17
N ASN A 258 -5.67 2.18 12.12
CA ASN A 258 -5.04 1.51 13.26
C ASN A 258 -6.00 0.71 14.17
N GLU A 259 -7.19 0.38 13.68
CA GLU A 259 -8.15 -0.48 14.40
C GLU A 259 -8.18 -1.90 13.83
N SER A 260 -8.72 -2.83 14.63
CA SER A 260 -8.87 -4.24 14.25
C SER A 260 -10.22 -4.80 14.67
N GLY A 261 -10.64 -5.87 13.99
CA GLY A 261 -11.85 -6.63 14.27
C GLY A 261 -11.62 -8.12 14.09
N ALA A 262 -12.45 -8.94 14.72
CA ALA A 262 -12.38 -10.39 14.60
C ALA A 262 -13.77 -11.01 14.56
N VAL A 263 -13.90 -12.11 13.81
CA VAL A 263 -15.10 -12.92 13.71
C VAL A 263 -14.78 -14.39 13.98
N GLU A 264 -15.76 -15.11 14.50
CA GLU A 264 -15.66 -16.54 14.79
C GLU A 264 -16.43 -17.34 13.74
N LEU A 265 -15.78 -18.40 13.27
CA LEU A 265 -16.30 -19.36 12.29
C LEU A 265 -16.14 -20.77 12.83
N VAL A 266 -17.26 -21.49 13.00
CA VAL A 266 -17.26 -22.88 13.41
C VAL A 266 -17.50 -23.76 12.19
N THR A 267 -16.63 -24.75 12.01
CA THR A 267 -16.71 -25.73 10.92
C THR A 267 -16.64 -27.16 11.44
N MET A 268 -17.12 -28.11 10.65
CA MET A 268 -17.08 -29.53 10.92
C MET A 268 -16.29 -30.26 9.83
N PRO A 269 -15.16 -30.91 10.14
CA PRO A 269 -14.44 -31.74 9.20
C PRO A 269 -15.22 -32.99 8.79
N VAL A 270 -15.39 -33.20 7.49
CA VAL A 270 -16.14 -34.32 6.88
C VAL A 270 -15.30 -35.20 5.96
N SER A 271 -14.07 -34.78 5.61
CA SER A 271 -13.13 -35.57 4.81
C SER A 271 -11.71 -35.44 5.36
N SER A 272 -10.96 -36.53 5.39
CA SER A 272 -9.56 -36.57 5.83
C SER A 272 -8.60 -36.03 4.77
N GLY A 273 -7.41 -35.62 5.18
CA GLY A 273 -6.35 -35.10 4.31
C GLY A 273 -5.89 -33.71 4.71
N GLU A 274 -4.99 -33.14 3.91
CA GLU A 274 -4.57 -31.75 4.04
C GLU A 274 -5.51 -30.83 3.26
N HIS A 275 -6.03 -29.82 3.93
CA HIS A 275 -6.97 -28.85 3.38
C HIS A 275 -6.52 -27.44 3.67
N ARG A 276 -7.03 -26.48 2.89
CA ARG A 276 -6.70 -25.06 3.02
C ARG A 276 -7.96 -24.27 3.31
N LEU A 277 -7.93 -23.46 4.35
CA LEU A 277 -8.95 -22.47 4.67
C LEU A 277 -8.43 -21.11 4.22
N GLU A 278 -9.21 -20.42 3.38
CA GLU A 278 -8.82 -19.14 2.76
C GLU A 278 -9.72 -18.03 3.28
N ALA A 279 -9.13 -16.89 3.65
CA ALA A 279 -9.86 -15.67 3.95
C ALA A 279 -9.37 -14.55 3.03
N ALA A 280 -10.32 -13.76 2.52
CA ALA A 280 -10.07 -12.61 1.69
C ALA A 280 -10.93 -11.44 2.17
N SER A 281 -10.45 -10.22 1.99
CA SER A 281 -11.21 -9.02 2.23
C SER A 281 -11.20 -8.14 0.99
N LYS A 282 -12.29 -7.39 0.81
CA LYS A 282 -12.45 -6.37 -0.20
C LYS A 282 -13.04 -5.12 0.46
N ALA A 283 -12.61 -3.95 0.04
CA ALA A 283 -13.17 -2.68 0.46
C ALA A 283 -13.26 -1.73 -0.74
N GLU A 284 -13.73 -0.50 -0.51
CA GLU A 284 -13.77 0.53 -1.55
C GLU A 284 -12.40 0.73 -2.23
N GLN A 285 -12.42 1.33 -3.43
CA GLN A 285 -11.22 1.68 -4.20
C GLN A 285 -10.32 0.49 -4.56
N GLY A 286 -10.88 -0.73 -4.54
CA GLY A 286 -10.16 -1.94 -4.93
C GLY A 286 -9.14 -2.41 -3.88
N LEU A 287 -9.29 -1.97 -2.62
CA LEU A 287 -8.47 -2.45 -1.53
C LEU A 287 -8.79 -3.91 -1.22
N GLU A 288 -7.78 -4.77 -1.25
CA GLU A 288 -7.93 -6.21 -1.06
C GLU A 288 -6.82 -6.77 -0.16
N ALA A 289 -7.15 -7.75 0.67
CA ALA A 289 -6.18 -8.56 1.40
C ALA A 289 -6.58 -10.04 1.35
N ARG A 290 -5.61 -10.94 1.53
CA ARG A 290 -5.83 -12.38 1.52
C ARG A 290 -4.86 -13.10 2.44
N THR A 291 -5.34 -14.17 3.06
CA THR A 291 -4.56 -15.05 3.91
C THR A 291 -5.11 -16.47 3.84
N GLU A 292 -4.29 -17.45 4.22
CA GLU A 292 -4.68 -18.85 4.21
C GLU A 292 -4.02 -19.61 5.35
N THR A 293 -4.68 -20.67 5.82
CA THR A 293 -4.11 -21.60 6.80
C THR A 293 -4.33 -23.05 6.38
N SER A 294 -3.38 -23.92 6.72
CA SER A 294 -3.43 -25.35 6.41
C SER A 294 -4.01 -26.14 7.57
N ILE A 295 -4.88 -27.09 7.25
CA ILE A 295 -5.60 -27.92 8.22
C ILE A 295 -5.44 -29.38 7.81
N VAL A 296 -4.83 -30.16 8.69
CA VAL A 296 -4.71 -31.61 8.57
C VAL A 296 -5.90 -32.25 9.29
N VAL A 297 -6.76 -32.93 8.52
CA VAL A 297 -7.89 -33.69 9.06
C VAL A 297 -7.55 -35.17 9.06
N GLU A 298 -7.54 -35.76 10.24
CA GLU A 298 -7.28 -37.18 10.45
C GLU A 298 -8.58 -37.91 10.80
N GLY A 299 -8.65 -39.21 10.48
CA GLY A 299 -9.72 -40.07 10.96
C GLY A 299 -9.14 -41.11 11.91
N ILE A 300 -9.99 -41.69 12.75
CA ILE A 300 -9.59 -42.76 13.68
C ILE A 300 -10.16 -44.07 13.17
N ALA A 301 -9.34 -45.10 13.01
CA ALA A 301 -9.80 -46.47 12.83
C ALA A 301 -9.99 -47.10 14.22
N ALA A 302 -11.17 -47.61 14.53
CA ALA A 302 -11.48 -48.18 15.83
C ALA A 302 -12.25 -49.49 15.64
N LEU A 303 -11.53 -50.61 15.66
CA LEU A 303 -12.15 -51.92 15.55
C LEU A 303 -12.69 -52.39 16.89
N MET A 304 -13.94 -52.81 16.90
CA MET A 304 -14.53 -53.60 17.96
C MET A 304 -14.92 -54.94 17.36
N PHE A 305 -14.64 -56.04 18.06
CA PHE A 305 -15.11 -57.34 17.61
C PHE A 305 -15.66 -58.17 18.76
N GLU A 306 -16.55 -59.09 18.43
CA GLU A 306 -17.17 -60.06 19.32
C GLU A 306 -16.91 -61.46 18.78
N VAL A 307 -16.76 -62.41 19.69
CA VAL A 307 -16.63 -63.83 19.39
C VAL A 307 -17.73 -64.48 20.22
N VAL A 308 -18.52 -65.35 19.60
CA VAL A 308 -19.57 -66.12 20.28
C VAL A 308 -19.49 -67.56 19.78
N ASP A 309 -19.65 -68.53 20.66
CA ASP A 309 -19.93 -69.90 20.23
C ASP A 309 -21.42 -70.13 19.98
N LEU A 310 -21.70 -70.99 19.02
CA LEU A 310 -23.08 -71.32 18.62
C LEU A 310 -23.56 -72.62 19.28
N GLN A 311 -22.63 -73.45 19.76
CA GLN A 311 -22.90 -74.71 20.44
C GLN A 311 -21.90 -74.94 21.57
N ASP A 312 -22.39 -74.82 22.80
CA ASP A 312 -21.68 -75.08 24.06
C ASP A 312 -22.70 -75.60 25.10
N PRO A 313 -22.49 -76.76 25.74
CA PRO A 313 -21.36 -77.69 25.64
C PRO A 313 -21.37 -78.59 24.39
N VAL A 314 -20.20 -79.15 24.05
CA VAL A 314 -20.01 -80.10 22.93
C VAL A 314 -19.37 -81.41 23.40
N GLU A 315 -19.82 -82.55 22.87
CA GLU A 315 -19.23 -83.86 23.20
C GLU A 315 -17.86 -84.03 22.50
N VAL A 316 -16.95 -84.85 23.06
CA VAL A 316 -15.75 -85.30 22.35
C VAL A 316 -16.15 -85.97 21.04
N GLY A 317 -15.67 -85.45 19.92
CA GLY A 317 -16.02 -85.86 18.57
C GLY A 317 -17.08 -84.98 17.90
N GLY A 318 -17.80 -84.16 18.67
CA GLY A 318 -18.78 -83.19 18.17
C GLY A 318 -18.13 -81.96 17.53
N GLU A 319 -18.87 -81.31 16.64
CA GLU A 319 -18.47 -80.06 16.00
C GLU A 319 -19.13 -78.87 16.70
N THR A 320 -18.39 -77.77 16.86
CA THR A 320 -18.92 -76.48 17.27
C THR A 320 -18.55 -75.41 16.24
N SER A 321 -19.29 -74.30 16.24
CA SER A 321 -19.03 -73.16 15.37
C SER A 321 -18.91 -71.89 16.20
N TYR A 322 -17.93 -71.06 15.86
CA TYR A 322 -17.73 -69.73 16.44
C TYR A 322 -18.09 -68.68 15.41
N GLU A 323 -18.84 -67.67 15.81
CA GLU A 323 -19.12 -66.48 15.01
C GLU A 323 -18.29 -65.31 15.51
N ILE A 324 -17.54 -64.68 14.61
CA ILE A 324 -16.69 -63.52 14.87
C ILE A 324 -17.28 -62.35 14.11
N ARG A 325 -17.86 -61.38 14.83
CA ARG A 325 -18.39 -60.14 14.25
C ARG A 325 -17.39 -59.01 14.49
N VAL A 326 -16.89 -58.40 13.43
CA VAL A 326 -15.93 -57.29 13.47
C VAL A 326 -16.59 -56.04 12.93
N VAL A 327 -16.54 -54.96 13.69
CA VAL A 327 -17.14 -53.66 13.34
C VAL A 327 -16.07 -52.59 13.42
N ASN A 328 -15.94 -51.77 12.38
CA ASN A 328 -15.16 -50.54 12.46
C ASN A 328 -16.03 -49.40 12.99
N GLN A 329 -15.94 -49.12 14.29
CA GLN A 329 -16.67 -48.02 14.93
C GLN A 329 -16.01 -46.65 14.67
N GLY A 330 -14.84 -46.63 14.05
CA GLY A 330 -14.07 -45.43 13.73
C GLY A 330 -14.68 -44.55 12.64
N SER A 331 -14.01 -43.43 12.36
CA SER A 331 -14.29 -42.49 11.28
C SER A 331 -13.37 -42.66 10.06
N LYS A 332 -12.32 -43.48 10.18
CA LYS A 332 -11.39 -43.86 9.09
C LYS A 332 -11.56 -45.33 8.76
N ALA A 333 -11.31 -45.70 7.51
CA ALA A 333 -11.18 -47.11 7.14
C ALA A 333 -9.99 -47.75 7.87
N ALA A 334 -10.20 -48.93 8.45
CA ALA A 334 -9.12 -49.72 9.04
C ALA A 334 -8.39 -50.47 7.91
N ALA A 335 -7.13 -50.15 7.68
CA ALA A 335 -6.33 -50.76 6.63
C ALA A 335 -5.69 -52.07 7.09
N ASN A 336 -5.52 -53.01 6.15
CA ASN A 336 -4.78 -54.26 6.35
C ASN A 336 -5.26 -55.04 7.58
N VAL A 337 -6.57 -55.29 7.66
CA VAL A 337 -7.17 -56.01 8.79
C VAL A 337 -6.79 -57.48 8.70
N GLN A 338 -5.96 -57.93 9.64
CA GLN A 338 -5.46 -59.30 9.76
C GLN A 338 -6.16 -59.98 10.93
N ILE A 339 -6.76 -61.14 10.66
CA ILE A 339 -7.54 -61.89 11.64
C ILE A 339 -6.96 -63.31 11.72
N ALA A 340 -6.70 -63.76 12.94
CA ALA A 340 -6.23 -65.11 13.20
C ALA A 340 -6.90 -65.68 14.45
N ALA A 341 -7.36 -66.93 14.36
CA ALA A 341 -7.86 -67.70 15.48
C ALA A 341 -6.87 -68.80 15.84
N LEU A 342 -6.54 -68.90 17.12
CA LEU A 342 -5.73 -69.95 17.71
C LEU A 342 -6.66 -70.85 18.53
N LEU A 343 -6.72 -72.13 18.14
CA LEU A 343 -7.50 -73.13 18.83
C LEU A 343 -6.58 -73.89 19.81
N PRO A 344 -7.04 -74.15 21.05
CA PRO A 344 -6.28 -74.95 22.02
C PRO A 344 -6.22 -76.43 21.58
N PRO A 345 -5.31 -77.25 22.15
CA PRO A 345 -5.15 -78.65 21.76
C PRO A 345 -6.41 -79.52 21.84
N GLY A 346 -7.39 -79.15 22.68
CA GLY A 346 -8.66 -79.85 22.78
C GLY A 346 -9.71 -79.47 21.72
N LEU A 347 -9.40 -78.52 20.83
CA LEU A 347 -10.21 -78.14 19.68
C LEU A 347 -9.41 -78.31 18.39
N GLN A 348 -9.89 -79.17 17.49
CA GLN A 348 -9.32 -79.35 16.16
C GLN A 348 -10.00 -78.38 15.17
N PRO A 349 -9.26 -77.46 14.51
CA PRO A 349 -9.83 -76.62 13.47
C PRO A 349 -10.24 -77.46 12.26
N LEU A 350 -11.46 -77.26 11.77
CA LEU A 350 -11.97 -77.94 10.58
C LEU A 350 -11.91 -77.03 9.36
N ASP A 351 -12.63 -75.92 9.42
CA ASP A 351 -12.76 -74.98 8.31
C ASP A 351 -13.25 -73.61 8.80
N ALA A 352 -13.29 -72.61 7.93
CA ALA A 352 -13.93 -71.33 8.18
C ALA A 352 -14.78 -70.86 7.00
N ARG A 353 -15.74 -69.99 7.28
CA ARG A 353 -16.58 -69.32 6.28
C ARG A 353 -16.44 -67.82 6.43
N ALA A 354 -16.03 -67.17 5.36
CA ALA A 354 -15.81 -65.73 5.29
C ALA A 354 -15.88 -65.26 3.84
N ASP A 355 -16.10 -63.95 3.63
CA ASP A 355 -15.99 -63.31 2.32
C ASP A 355 -14.53 -63.11 1.87
N VAL A 356 -13.58 -63.51 2.71
CA VAL A 356 -12.14 -63.53 2.44
C VAL A 356 -11.60 -64.95 2.51
N ARG A 357 -10.55 -65.23 1.73
CA ARG A 357 -9.90 -66.53 1.75
C ARG A 357 -9.26 -66.77 3.13
N HIS A 358 -9.20 -68.02 3.53
CA HIS A 358 -8.56 -68.46 4.78
C HIS A 358 -7.67 -69.67 4.53
N ARG A 359 -6.79 -69.94 5.50
CA ARG A 359 -5.93 -71.13 5.52
C ARG A 359 -5.94 -71.72 6.93
N VAL A 360 -6.13 -73.03 7.02
CA VAL A 360 -5.93 -73.80 8.26
C VAL A 360 -4.46 -74.20 8.33
N GLN A 361 -3.78 -73.82 9.41
CA GLN A 361 -2.36 -74.06 9.66
C GLN A 361 -2.19 -74.70 11.05
N GLY A 362 -2.25 -76.02 11.11
CA GLY A 362 -2.12 -76.75 12.38
C GLY A 362 -3.26 -76.40 13.35
N ASP A 363 -2.93 -75.70 14.42
CA ASP A 363 -3.84 -75.24 15.48
C ASP A 363 -4.44 -73.85 15.22
N ARG A 364 -4.20 -73.27 14.05
CA ARG A 364 -4.62 -71.91 13.71
C ARG A 364 -5.45 -71.84 12.43
N ILE A 365 -6.39 -70.91 12.41
CA ILE A 365 -7.05 -70.44 11.19
C ILE A 365 -6.63 -68.99 10.95
N VAL A 366 -6.02 -68.73 9.78
CA VAL A 366 -5.55 -67.41 9.38
C VAL A 366 -6.34 -66.95 8.16
N PHE A 367 -6.95 -65.77 8.25
CA PHE A 367 -7.63 -65.14 7.12
C PHE A 367 -6.63 -64.29 6.33
N GLU A 368 -6.78 -64.24 5.00
CA GLU A 368 -6.01 -63.31 4.17
C GLU A 368 -6.30 -61.86 4.61
N PRO A 369 -5.31 -60.95 4.57
CA PRO A 369 -5.52 -59.58 5.01
C PRO A 369 -6.63 -58.88 4.24
N ILE A 370 -7.57 -58.27 4.96
CA ILE A 370 -8.62 -57.45 4.35
C ILE A 370 -8.02 -56.07 4.08
N ALA A 371 -8.01 -55.66 2.81
CA ALA A 371 -7.38 -54.40 2.39
C ALA A 371 -7.89 -53.18 3.16
N ALA A 372 -9.21 -53.07 3.33
CA ALA A 372 -9.82 -52.01 4.11
C ALA A 372 -11.20 -52.44 4.66
N LEU A 373 -11.47 -52.13 5.93
CA LEU A 373 -12.82 -52.14 6.49
C LEU A 373 -13.32 -50.69 6.62
N PRO A 374 -14.28 -50.22 5.78
CA PRO A 374 -14.78 -48.85 5.81
C PRO A 374 -15.31 -48.42 7.19
N PRO A 375 -15.36 -47.11 7.50
CA PRO A 375 -15.96 -46.63 8.74
C PRO A 375 -17.43 -47.07 8.83
N LYS A 376 -17.85 -47.50 10.02
CA LYS A 376 -19.18 -48.04 10.35
C LYS A 376 -19.56 -49.34 9.63
N ALA A 377 -18.68 -49.91 8.80
CA ALA A 377 -18.91 -51.20 8.19
C ALA A 377 -18.66 -52.34 9.19
N GLU A 378 -19.31 -53.46 8.93
CA GLU A 378 -19.17 -54.70 9.68
C GLU A 378 -18.87 -55.87 8.76
N MET A 379 -18.26 -56.92 9.33
CA MET A 379 -18.11 -58.22 8.69
C MET A 379 -18.30 -59.32 9.72
N THR A 380 -18.71 -60.49 9.23
CA THR A 380 -18.90 -61.68 10.05
C THR A 380 -18.08 -62.83 9.47
N LEU A 381 -17.40 -63.57 10.34
CA LEU A 381 -16.63 -64.77 10.00
C LEU A 381 -17.17 -65.91 10.86
N GLN A 382 -17.19 -67.13 10.32
CA GLN A 382 -17.53 -68.33 11.08
C GLN A 382 -16.36 -69.30 11.06
N ILE A 383 -16.03 -69.89 12.21
CA ILE A 383 -15.00 -70.92 12.36
C ILE A 383 -15.65 -72.20 12.83
N ARG A 384 -15.35 -73.32 12.18
CA ARG A 384 -15.77 -74.66 12.62
C ARG A 384 -14.63 -75.37 13.29
N ALA A 385 -14.89 -75.96 14.44
CA ALA A 385 -13.94 -76.76 15.19
C ALA A 385 -14.59 -78.06 15.68
N LYS A 386 -13.76 -79.07 15.93
CA LYS A 386 -14.18 -80.34 16.52
C LYS A 386 -13.60 -80.49 17.92
N GLY A 387 -14.42 -80.83 18.90
CA GLY A 387 -13.96 -81.18 20.24
C GLY A 387 -13.18 -82.49 20.21
N VAL A 388 -11.92 -82.49 20.65
CA VAL A 388 -11.09 -83.71 20.67
C VAL A 388 -10.64 -84.11 22.08
N GLN A 389 -10.74 -83.20 23.05
CA GLN A 389 -10.40 -83.47 24.45
C GLN A 389 -11.37 -82.76 25.39
N ALA A 390 -11.93 -83.49 26.35
CA ALA A 390 -12.78 -82.92 27.38
C ALA A 390 -12.06 -81.85 28.22
N GLY A 391 -12.74 -80.76 28.56
CA GLY A 391 -12.20 -79.63 29.32
C GLY A 391 -12.87 -78.30 28.97
N ASP A 392 -12.46 -77.24 29.69
CA ASP A 392 -12.72 -75.85 29.27
C ASP A 392 -11.69 -75.46 28.20
N GLN A 393 -12.14 -75.34 26.95
CA GLN A 393 -11.29 -75.02 25.81
C GLN A 393 -11.48 -73.55 25.43
N ARG A 394 -10.39 -72.78 25.43
CA ARG A 394 -10.44 -71.34 25.11
C ARG A 394 -9.83 -71.04 23.75
N MET A 395 -10.68 -70.77 22.76
CA MET A 395 -10.22 -70.27 21.47
C MET A 395 -9.83 -68.80 21.61
N ARG A 396 -8.67 -68.42 21.09
CA ARG A 396 -8.18 -67.04 21.10
C ARG A 396 -8.23 -66.45 19.70
N VAL A 397 -8.98 -65.36 19.52
CA VAL A 397 -9.04 -64.60 18.27
C VAL A 397 -8.22 -63.33 18.43
N ARG A 398 -7.37 -63.05 17.44
CA ARG A 398 -6.49 -61.89 17.38
C ARG A 398 -6.79 -61.09 16.11
N ILE A 399 -6.97 -59.79 16.26
CA ILE A 399 -7.12 -58.83 15.15
C ILE A 399 -5.98 -57.80 15.21
N MET A 400 -5.37 -57.52 14.06
CA MET A 400 -4.33 -56.51 13.87
C MET A 400 -4.66 -55.65 12.64
N THR A 401 -4.29 -54.37 12.68
CA THR A 401 -4.42 -53.43 11.56
C THR A 401 -3.19 -52.52 11.52
N ASP A 402 -3.00 -51.79 10.42
CA ASP A 402 -1.88 -50.83 10.33
C ASP A 402 -2.00 -49.69 11.37
N ASP A 403 -3.23 -49.32 11.75
CA ASP A 403 -3.50 -48.26 12.74
C ASP A 403 -3.33 -48.72 14.22
N LEU A 404 -3.06 -50.00 14.47
CA LEU A 404 -2.91 -50.56 15.83
C LEU A 404 -1.43 -50.86 16.14
N GLN A 405 -0.94 -50.46 17.30
CA GLN A 405 0.40 -50.87 17.77
C GLN A 405 0.41 -52.27 18.40
N GLN A 406 -0.71 -52.66 19.01
CA GLN A 406 -0.90 -53.95 19.64
C GLN A 406 -2.19 -54.57 19.12
N PRO A 407 -2.23 -55.90 18.96
CA PRO A 407 -3.43 -56.57 18.49
C PRO A 407 -4.56 -56.52 19.51
N ILE A 408 -5.79 -56.46 19.03
CA ILE A 408 -6.97 -56.68 19.86
C ILE A 408 -7.16 -58.19 19.97
N THR A 409 -7.27 -58.71 21.19
CA THR A 409 -7.42 -60.15 21.45
C THR A 409 -8.67 -60.41 22.27
N LYS A 410 -9.45 -61.43 21.90
CA LYS A 410 -10.55 -61.98 22.71
C LYS A 410 -10.41 -63.49 22.82
N GLU A 411 -10.90 -64.03 23.93
CA GLU A 411 -10.98 -65.46 24.17
C GLU A 411 -12.44 -65.85 24.31
N GLU A 412 -12.81 -66.96 23.68
CA GLU A 412 -14.13 -67.59 23.79
C GLU A 412 -13.95 -68.99 24.34
N SER A 413 -14.70 -69.31 25.40
CA SER A 413 -14.65 -70.61 26.09
C SER A 413 -15.73 -71.54 25.57
N THR A 414 -15.37 -72.79 25.29
CA THR A 414 -16.33 -73.86 24.98
C THR A 414 -16.02 -75.08 25.85
N ARG A 415 -17.05 -75.63 26.47
CA ARG A 415 -16.98 -76.81 27.31
C ARG A 415 -17.09 -78.07 26.47
N VAL A 416 -15.99 -78.82 26.39
CA VAL A 416 -15.98 -80.16 25.81
C VAL A 416 -16.19 -81.20 26.91
N TYR A 417 -17.14 -82.11 26.76
CA TYR A 417 -17.41 -83.19 27.73
C TYR A 417 -17.23 -84.58 27.12
N ALA A 418 -16.96 -85.56 27.96
CA ALA A 418 -16.89 -86.98 27.61
C ALA A 418 -17.78 -87.76 28.60
N ASP A 419 -18.54 -88.73 28.09
CA ASP A 419 -19.38 -89.63 28.88
C ASP A 419 -18.60 -90.80 29.49
#